data_AF-A0A7X7Z5S3-F1
#
_entry.id   AF-A0A7X7Z5S3-F1
#
_cell.length_a   1.000
_cell.length_b   1.000
_cell.length_c   1.000
_cell.angle_alpha   90.00
_cell.angle_beta   90.00
_cell.angle_gamma   90.00
#
_symmetry.space_group_name_H-M   'P 1'
#
loop_
_entity.id
_entity.type
_entity.pdbx_description
1 polymer ?
#
loop_
_entity_poly.entity_id
_entity_poly.type
_entity_poly.pdbx_seq_one_letter_code
_entity_poly.pdbx_strand_id
1 'polypeptide(L)'
;MHDSGKRHHQHHAQSERSFCVCPECDFYTEHVAGVPCRTLTCPDCGVPLVRGEVKTGEINPSNQPLHQVKPRTDIKVPYPKVLTEKCTSCGICIDICPANTIIWKEGKAFIEEKGCRNCRICIARCPEKAIVL
;
A
#
# COMPACT_ATOMS: atom_id res chain seq x y z
N MET A 1 -35.45 34.46 -46.93
CA MET A 1 -34.33 35.31 -46.47
C MET A 1 -33.61 34.53 -45.38
N HIS A 2 -32.35 34.21 -45.61
CA HIS A 2 -31.44 33.60 -44.63
C HIS A 2 -31.04 34.63 -43.55
N ASP A 3 -30.40 34.13 -42.49
CA ASP A 3 -29.56 34.85 -41.50
C ASP A 3 -30.26 35.15 -40.15
N SER A 4 -29.75 34.86 -38.96
CA SER A 4 -28.60 34.09 -38.49
C SER A 4 -28.79 33.79 -37.00
N GLY A 5 -28.26 32.66 -36.55
CA GLY A 5 -28.39 32.17 -35.18
C GLY A 5 -27.74 33.08 -34.14
N LYS A 6 -28.49 33.36 -33.06
CA LYS A 6 -27.92 33.73 -31.78
C LYS A 6 -27.97 32.51 -30.87
N ARG A 7 -26.90 31.73 -30.90
CA ARG A 7 -26.59 30.72 -29.88
C ARG A 7 -26.30 31.48 -28.58
N HIS A 8 -27.33 31.70 -27.78
CA HIS A 8 -27.14 32.12 -26.40
C HIS A 8 -26.68 30.90 -25.62
N HIS A 9 -25.38 30.90 -25.32
CA HIS A 9 -24.75 30.01 -24.34
C HIS A 9 -25.52 30.11 -23.03
N GLN A 10 -26.32 29.09 -22.73
CA GLN A 10 -26.91 28.93 -21.40
C GLN A 10 -25.78 28.47 -20.48
N HIS A 11 -25.32 29.38 -19.63
CA HIS A 11 -24.40 29.11 -18.55
C HIS A 11 -25.08 28.17 -17.53
N HIS A 12 -24.77 26.87 -17.59
CA HIS A 12 -25.00 25.97 -16.46
C HIS A 12 -23.91 26.24 -15.40
N ALA A 13 -24.29 26.97 -14.36
CA ALA A 13 -23.47 27.24 -13.19
C ALA A 13 -23.41 25.99 -12.29
N GLN A 14 -22.48 25.07 -12.55
CA GLN A 14 -22.07 24.02 -11.62
C GLN A 14 -20.55 23.87 -11.73
N SER A 15 -19.84 24.03 -10.63
CA SER A 15 -18.37 24.13 -10.59
C SER A 15 -17.70 22.87 -11.17
N GLU A 16 -17.09 22.97 -12.34
CA GLU A 16 -16.34 21.88 -12.97
C GLU A 16 -15.00 21.64 -12.27
N ARG A 17 -15.03 21.01 -11.10
CA ARG A 17 -13.80 20.49 -10.48
C ARG A 17 -13.24 19.40 -11.39
N SER A 18 -12.07 19.65 -11.97
CA SER A 18 -11.32 18.62 -12.69
C SER A 18 -10.62 17.70 -11.70
N PHE A 19 -10.70 16.39 -11.92
CA PHE A 19 -10.07 15.38 -11.06
C PHE A 19 -9.05 14.54 -11.84
N CYS A 20 -8.06 14.04 -11.12
CA CYS A 20 -7.22 12.94 -11.57
C CYS A 20 -7.74 11.66 -10.91
N VAL A 21 -8.07 10.65 -11.72
CA VAL A 21 -8.70 9.39 -11.30
C VAL A 21 -7.80 8.21 -11.62
N CYS A 22 -7.88 7.15 -10.81
CA CYS A 22 -7.24 5.88 -11.09
C CYS A 22 -8.11 5.07 -12.06
N PRO A 23 -7.56 4.45 -13.11
CA PRO A 23 -8.33 3.57 -13.99
C PRO A 23 -8.55 2.16 -13.42
N GLU A 24 -7.80 1.77 -12.38
CA GLU A 24 -7.82 0.41 -11.82
C GLU A 24 -8.54 0.31 -10.47
N CYS A 25 -8.80 1.43 -9.80
CA CYS A 25 -9.50 1.47 -8.52
C CYS A 25 -10.26 2.80 -8.34
N ASP A 26 -11.03 2.93 -7.26
CA ASP A 26 -11.88 4.09 -7.00
C ASP A 26 -11.13 5.33 -6.47
N PHE A 27 -9.79 5.32 -6.49
CA PHE A 27 -9.00 6.46 -6.06
C PHE A 27 -9.15 7.66 -7.00
N TYR A 28 -9.38 8.83 -6.42
CA TYR A 28 -9.35 10.10 -7.14
C TYR A 28 -8.77 11.21 -6.26
N THR A 29 -8.27 12.27 -6.90
CA THR A 29 -7.80 13.49 -6.24
C THR A 29 -8.09 14.71 -7.10
N GLU A 30 -8.14 15.90 -6.49
CA GLU A 30 -8.34 17.14 -7.23
C GLU A 30 -7.16 17.40 -8.18
N HIS A 31 -7.46 17.85 -9.40
CA HIS A 31 -6.43 18.15 -10.38
C HIS A 31 -5.62 19.38 -9.98
N VAL A 32 -4.29 19.27 -10.05
CA VAL A 32 -3.36 20.38 -9.78
C VAL A 32 -2.93 21.00 -11.11
N ALA A 33 -3.24 22.30 -11.29
CA ALA A 33 -2.86 23.03 -12.49
C ALA A 33 -1.34 22.99 -12.72
N GLY A 34 -0.93 22.70 -13.95
CA GLY A 34 0.49 22.58 -14.32
C GLY A 34 1.10 21.19 -14.08
N VAL A 35 0.39 20.28 -13.41
CA VAL A 35 0.82 18.88 -13.20
C VAL A 35 -0.05 17.95 -14.05
N PRO A 36 0.47 17.33 -15.11
CA PRO A 36 -0.31 16.37 -15.89
C PRO A 36 -0.73 15.16 -15.03
N CYS A 37 -2.00 14.74 -15.04
CA CYS A 37 -2.44 13.62 -14.16
C CYS A 37 -1.56 12.36 -14.28
N ARG A 38 -1.04 12.07 -15.48
CA ARG A 38 -0.15 10.92 -15.74
C ARG A 38 1.21 10.97 -15.04
N THR A 39 1.59 12.11 -14.47
CA THR A 39 2.81 12.22 -13.65
C THR A 39 2.54 11.93 -12.17
N LEU A 40 1.28 11.78 -11.78
CA LEU A 40 0.87 11.35 -10.45
C LEU A 40 0.58 9.84 -10.47
N THR A 41 0.83 9.20 -9.34
CA THR A 41 0.65 7.76 -9.16
C THR A 41 -0.41 7.50 -8.11
N CYS A 42 -1.32 6.56 -8.38
CA CYS A 42 -2.31 6.10 -7.41
C CYS A 42 -1.61 5.49 -6.18
N PRO A 43 -1.92 5.95 -4.94
CA PRO A 43 -1.31 5.41 -3.74
C PRO A 43 -1.79 3.99 -3.41
N ASP A 44 -2.98 3.60 -3.89
CA ASP A 44 -3.57 2.29 -3.59
C ASP A 44 -3.06 1.19 -4.52
N CYS A 45 -2.77 1.52 -5.78
CA CYS A 45 -2.42 0.51 -6.81
C CYS A 45 -1.05 0.75 -7.48
N GLY A 46 -0.49 1.96 -7.41
CA GLY A 46 0.79 2.29 -8.04
C GLY A 46 0.72 2.63 -9.53
N VAL A 47 -0.47 2.69 -10.14
CA VAL A 47 -0.64 3.04 -11.56
C VAL A 47 -0.76 4.55 -11.79
N PRO A 48 -0.36 5.08 -12.96
CA PRO A 48 -0.52 6.50 -13.27
C PRO A 48 -1.98 6.93 -13.31
N LEU A 49 -2.26 8.12 -12.78
CA LEU A 49 -3.62 8.69 -12.82
C LEU A 49 -3.94 9.24 -14.21
N VAL A 50 -5.23 9.28 -14.54
CA VAL A 50 -5.75 9.85 -15.78
C VAL A 50 -6.74 10.97 -15.49
N ARG A 51 -7.00 11.83 -16.47
CA ARG A 51 -8.03 12.85 -16.33
C ARG A 51 -9.41 12.19 -16.42
N GLY A 52 -10.27 12.43 -15.44
CA GLY A 52 -11.61 11.85 -15.42
C GLY A 52 -12.63 12.67 -14.64
N GLU A 53 -13.88 12.25 -14.72
CA GLU A 53 -15.02 12.85 -14.02
C GLU A 53 -15.39 11.99 -12.80
N VAL A 54 -15.53 12.61 -11.63
CA VAL A 54 -16.07 11.95 -10.43
C VAL A 54 -17.56 12.22 -10.40
N LYS A 55 -18.40 11.18 -10.32
CA LYS A 55 -19.86 11.36 -10.26
C LYS A 55 -20.21 12.11 -8.97
N THR A 56 -20.63 13.36 -9.10
CA THR A 56 -21.03 14.22 -7.99
C THR A 56 -22.33 13.70 -7.38
N GLY A 57 -22.20 12.96 -6.28
CA GLY A 57 -23.29 12.32 -5.54
C GLY A 57 -22.80 11.40 -4.41
N GLU A 58 -21.52 11.01 -4.43
CA GLU A 58 -20.90 10.11 -3.45
C GLU A 58 -19.64 10.70 -2.81
N ILE A 59 -19.48 12.03 -2.79
CA ILE A 59 -18.40 12.67 -2.03
C ILE A 59 -18.78 12.70 -0.54
N ASN A 60 -18.55 11.58 0.16
CA ASN A 60 -18.59 11.59 1.62
C ASN A 60 -17.39 12.43 2.11
N PRO A 61 -17.59 13.54 2.86
CA PRO A 61 -16.49 14.32 3.46
C PRO A 61 -15.60 13.49 4.41
N SER A 62 -16.02 12.27 4.71
CA SER A 62 -15.28 11.23 5.43
C SER A 62 -14.30 10.45 4.56
N ASN A 63 -13.81 10.98 3.42
CA ASN A 63 -12.69 10.42 2.66
C ASN A 63 -11.35 10.52 3.45
N GLN A 64 -11.40 10.07 4.71
CA GLN A 64 -10.28 9.43 5.36
C GLN A 64 -9.73 8.40 4.37
N PRO A 65 -8.42 8.41 4.11
CA PRO A 65 -7.81 7.48 3.15
C PRO A 65 -8.20 6.05 3.56
N LEU A 66 -8.63 5.24 2.60
CA LEU A 66 -8.87 3.81 2.78
C LEU A 66 -7.54 3.07 3.02
N HIS A 67 -6.92 3.29 4.18
CA HIS A 67 -6.07 2.31 4.85
C HIS A 67 -6.97 1.25 5.53
N GLN A 68 -7.87 0.63 4.78
CA GLN A 68 -8.66 -0.52 5.24
C GLN A 68 -8.71 -1.59 4.16
N VAL A 69 -7.54 -2.06 3.75
CA VAL A 69 -7.46 -3.43 3.23
C VAL A 69 -7.81 -4.33 4.41
N LYS A 70 -9.03 -4.89 4.43
CA LYS A 70 -9.44 -5.86 5.44
C LYS A 70 -8.41 -7.00 5.43
N PRO A 71 -7.73 -7.30 6.55
CA PRO A 71 -6.78 -8.41 6.58
C PRO A 71 -7.52 -9.70 6.23
N ARG A 72 -7.00 -10.47 5.27
CA ARG A 72 -7.48 -11.83 4.97
C ARG A 72 -7.11 -12.70 6.18
N THR A 73 -8.03 -12.83 7.13
CA THR A 73 -7.84 -13.54 8.40
C THR A 73 -7.84 -15.07 8.25
N ASP A 74 -8.14 -15.56 7.05
CA ASP A 74 -8.21 -16.96 6.66
C ASP A 74 -6.89 -17.53 6.11
N ILE A 75 -5.91 -16.68 5.78
CA ILE A 75 -4.63 -17.12 5.22
C ILE A 75 -3.61 -17.33 6.34
N LYS A 76 -3.30 -18.60 6.64
CA LYS A 76 -2.21 -18.97 7.55
C LYS A 76 -0.86 -18.86 6.82
N VAL A 77 -0.18 -17.74 7.01
CA VAL A 77 1.18 -17.52 6.46
C VAL A 77 2.20 -18.23 7.36
N PRO A 78 3.10 -19.07 6.82
CA PRO A 78 4.17 -19.68 7.61
C PRO A 78 5.18 -18.63 8.09
N TYR A 79 5.69 -18.81 9.32
CA TYR A 79 6.68 -17.93 9.95
C TYR A 79 8.05 -18.59 9.98
N PRO A 80 9.15 -17.82 9.89
CA PRO A 80 10.49 -18.36 10.03
C PRO A 80 10.69 -19.08 11.37
N LYS A 81 11.33 -20.26 11.34
CA LYS A 81 11.68 -21.07 12.51
C LYS A 81 13.16 -21.37 12.52
N VAL A 82 13.73 -21.39 13.73
CA VAL A 82 15.14 -21.73 13.95
C VAL A 82 15.28 -23.23 14.16
N LEU A 83 16.15 -23.85 13.38
CA LEU A 83 16.66 -25.21 13.56
C LEU A 83 17.74 -25.16 14.65
N THR A 84 17.38 -25.55 15.86
CA THR A 84 18.25 -25.42 17.06
C THR A 84 19.53 -26.24 16.94
N GLU A 85 19.50 -27.33 16.18
CA GLU A 85 20.63 -28.21 15.89
C GLU A 85 21.69 -27.56 14.98
N LYS A 86 21.30 -26.58 14.16
CA LYS A 86 22.23 -25.81 13.29
C LYS A 86 22.58 -24.44 13.84
N CYS A 87 21.81 -23.94 14.80
CA CYS A 87 22.04 -22.62 15.38
C CYS A 87 23.35 -22.61 16.20
N THR A 88 24.32 -21.81 15.79
CA THR A 88 25.61 -21.62 16.51
C THR A 88 25.57 -20.50 17.54
N SER A 89 24.40 -19.90 17.76
CA SER A 89 24.20 -18.83 18.75
C SER A 89 25.03 -17.57 18.49
N CYS A 90 25.31 -17.27 17.22
CA CYS A 90 26.11 -16.11 16.79
C CYS A 90 25.42 -14.74 16.97
N GLY A 91 24.11 -14.70 17.23
CA GLY A 91 23.37 -13.46 17.54
C GLY A 91 22.95 -12.61 16.33
N ILE A 92 23.54 -12.80 15.15
CA ILE A 92 23.29 -11.97 13.94
C ILE A 92 21.80 -11.75 13.66
N CYS A 93 20.99 -12.81 13.75
CA CYS A 93 19.55 -12.73 13.46
C CYS A 93 18.79 -11.81 14.44
N ILE A 94 19.23 -11.74 15.70
CA ILE A 94 18.64 -10.88 16.73
C ILE A 94 18.96 -9.42 16.41
N ASP A 95 20.23 -9.12 16.13
CA ASP A 95 20.71 -7.75 15.90
C ASP A 95 20.04 -7.08 14.68
N ILE A 96 19.75 -7.86 13.65
CA ILE A 96 19.14 -7.35 12.41
C ILE A 96 17.62 -7.36 12.41
N CYS A 97 16.96 -7.93 13.43
CA CYS A 97 15.51 -8.09 13.40
C CYS A 97 14.84 -6.74 13.68
N PRO A 98 14.18 -6.10 12.70
CA PRO A 98 13.59 -4.77 12.91
C PRO A 98 12.37 -4.80 13.84
N ALA A 99 11.82 -5.99 14.09
CA ALA A 99 10.69 -6.19 14.99
C ALA A 99 11.11 -6.56 16.42
N ASN A 100 12.41 -6.79 16.67
CA ASN A 100 12.95 -7.21 17.97
C ASN A 100 12.24 -8.43 18.58
N THR A 101 11.82 -9.38 17.75
CA THR A 101 11.03 -10.57 18.17
C THR A 101 11.83 -11.87 18.19
N ILE A 102 13.16 -11.78 18.14
CA ILE A 102 14.03 -12.96 18.24
C ILE A 102 14.68 -12.92 19.62
N ILE A 103 14.42 -13.94 20.42
CA ILE A 103 14.87 -14.04 21.81
C ILE A 103 15.82 -15.22 21.99
N TRP A 104 16.55 -15.21 23.10
CA TRP A 104 17.36 -16.36 23.53
C TRP A 104 16.50 -17.33 24.34
N LYS A 105 16.53 -18.61 23.95
CA LYS A 105 15.96 -19.71 24.72
C LYS A 105 16.92 -20.89 24.70
N GLU A 106 17.32 -21.35 25.88
CA GLU A 106 18.25 -22.50 26.04
C GLU A 106 19.56 -22.31 25.22
N GLY A 107 20.05 -21.07 25.18
CA GLY A 107 21.25 -20.71 24.43
C GLY A 107 21.06 -20.68 22.91
N LYS A 108 19.85 -20.88 22.36
CA LYS A 108 19.54 -20.79 20.93
C LYS A 108 18.62 -19.62 20.62
N ALA A 109 18.68 -19.14 19.39
CA ALA A 109 17.74 -18.12 18.93
C ALA A 109 16.33 -18.74 18.74
N PHE A 110 15.30 -18.01 19.14
CA PHE A 110 13.89 -18.39 18.99
C PHE A 110 13.10 -17.21 18.45
N ILE A 111 12.25 -17.43 17.44
CA ILE A 111 11.47 -16.37 16.78
C ILE A 111 10.05 -16.39 17.32
N GLU A 112 9.59 -15.27 17.90
CA GLU A 112 8.22 -15.12 18.36
C GLU A 112 7.27 -14.78 17.21
N GLU A 113 6.34 -15.70 16.91
CA GLU A 113 5.39 -15.57 15.80
C GLU A 113 4.51 -14.32 15.92
N LYS A 114 4.07 -13.98 17.14
CA LYS A 114 3.10 -12.90 17.39
C LYS A 114 3.57 -11.49 17.01
N GLY A 115 4.88 -11.26 16.90
CA GLY A 115 5.43 -9.96 16.47
C GLY A 115 6.32 -10.05 15.23
N CYS A 116 6.57 -11.23 14.70
CA CYS A 116 7.35 -11.40 13.47
C CYS A 116 6.63 -10.76 12.29
N ARG A 117 7.26 -9.78 11.63
CA ARG A 117 6.69 -9.10 10.44
C ARG A 117 6.88 -9.85 9.13
N ASN A 118 7.35 -11.11 9.16
CA ASN A 118 7.63 -11.94 7.99
C ASN A 118 8.55 -11.29 6.93
N CYS A 119 9.49 -10.43 7.36
CA CYS A 119 10.43 -9.75 6.46
C CYS A 119 11.56 -10.66 5.91
N ARG A 120 11.77 -11.84 6.53
CA ARG A 120 12.74 -12.87 6.13
C ARG A 120 14.22 -12.46 6.15
N ILE A 121 14.56 -11.30 6.69
CA ILE A 121 15.97 -10.84 6.80
C ILE A 121 16.82 -11.80 7.64
N CYS A 122 16.25 -12.41 8.68
CA CYS A 122 16.93 -13.40 9.52
C CYS A 122 17.33 -14.65 8.73
N ILE A 123 16.49 -15.12 7.81
CA ILE A 123 16.81 -16.24 6.91
C ILE A 123 18.00 -15.88 6.03
N ALA A 124 17.93 -14.71 5.37
CA ALA A 124 18.95 -14.27 4.42
C ALA A 124 20.34 -14.06 5.07
N ARG A 125 20.38 -13.71 6.36
CA ARG A 125 21.61 -13.36 7.07
C ARG A 125 22.13 -14.44 7.99
N CYS A 126 21.42 -15.55 8.18
CA CYS A 126 21.92 -16.64 9.01
C CYS A 126 23.06 -17.37 8.27
N PRO A 127 24.32 -17.31 8.75
CA PRO A 127 25.44 -17.93 8.08
C PRO A 127 25.32 -19.46 8.02
N GLU A 128 24.74 -20.06 9.07
CA GLU A 128 24.51 -21.50 9.20
C GLU A 128 23.29 -22.00 8.42
N LYS A 129 22.52 -21.09 7.80
CA LYS A 129 21.22 -21.41 7.19
C LYS A 129 20.30 -22.18 8.17
N ALA A 130 20.39 -21.82 9.45
CA ALA A 130 19.65 -22.43 10.54
C ALA A 130 18.22 -21.90 10.68
N ILE A 131 17.74 -21.05 9.77
CA ILE A 131 16.40 -20.45 9.83
C ILE A 131 15.67 -20.78 8.53
N VAL A 132 14.50 -21.41 8.65
CA VAL A 132 13.68 -21.93 7.53
C VAL A 132 12.24 -21.43 7.64
N LEU A 133 11.42 -21.58 6.59
CA LEU A 133 9.98 -21.32 6.61
C LEU A 133 9.17 -22.59 6.94
#